data_AF-A0A1L3F8S8-F1
#
_entry.id   AF-A0A1L3F8S8-F1
#
_cell.length_a   1.000
_cell.length_b   1.000
_cell.length_c   1.000
_cell.angle_alpha   90.00
_cell.angle_beta   90.00
_cell.angle_gamma   90.00
#
_symmetry.space_group_name_H-M   'P 1'
#
loop_
_entity.id
_entity.type
_entity.pdbx_description
1 polymer ?
#
loop_
_entity_poly.entity_id
_entity_poly.type
_entity_poly.pdbx_seq_one_letter_code
_entity_poly.pdbx_strand_id
1 'polypeptide(L)'
;MQSLLSALNDAAMHSDAWPQLLRRLMDEAGVAGAALIVTNKTTGTVDEAVFCGLSAEFKSRYVEHYAALDPYSPVLDARWTMLSASLPWALFRRSEWYNEFVLSCGVRDILGTRLTDTASHSVILGVHQRIGRQFSPDVEPLIATITEPLRFAARRYLDRLNEGRPVGDPQTAPAEGSRFFFHIENGVNYPDECGSVFLSPSAAAKRGLTIARELARDGDWSGFSVVVTDAWGRMITRIPIKP
;
A
#
# COMPACT_ATOMS: atom_id res chain seq x y z
N MET A 1 -5.02 20.78 -13.03
CA MET A 1 -3.60 20.78 -13.47
C MET A 1 -2.60 21.25 -12.40
N GLN A 2 -2.48 22.55 -12.03
CA GLN A 2 -1.50 22.97 -11.00
C GLN A 2 -1.69 22.24 -9.66
N SER A 3 -2.95 22.04 -9.27
CA SER A 3 -3.29 21.27 -8.06
C SER A 3 -2.90 19.80 -8.14
N LEU A 4 -2.98 19.18 -9.32
CA LEU A 4 -2.59 17.78 -9.54
C LEU A 4 -1.07 17.62 -9.54
N LEU A 5 -0.34 18.57 -10.13
CA LEU A 5 1.13 18.62 -10.09
C LEU A 5 1.66 18.80 -8.65
N SER A 6 1.00 19.62 -7.83
CA SER A 6 1.33 19.72 -6.40
C SER A 6 1.15 18.38 -5.69
N ALA A 7 0.01 17.72 -5.90
CA ALA A 7 -0.26 16.42 -5.28
C ALA A 7 0.68 15.31 -5.74
N LEU A 8 1.21 15.40 -6.97
CA LEU A 8 2.26 14.51 -7.47
C LEU A 8 3.57 14.69 -6.70
N ASN A 9 3.97 15.93 -6.41
CA ASN A 9 5.13 16.20 -5.58
C ASN A 9 4.93 15.71 -4.15
N ASP A 10 3.75 15.93 -3.59
CA ASP A 10 3.41 15.45 -2.25
C ASP A 10 3.48 13.91 -2.19
N ALA A 11 2.90 13.21 -3.15
CA ALA A 11 2.95 11.74 -3.25
C ALA A 11 4.37 11.19 -3.48
N ALA A 12 5.24 11.94 -4.18
CA ALA A 12 6.65 11.59 -4.31
C ALA A 12 7.39 11.63 -2.96
N MET A 13 6.89 12.46 -2.03
CA MET A 13 7.52 12.72 -0.74
C MET A 13 6.83 12.02 0.44
N HIS A 14 5.57 11.63 0.31
CA HIS A 14 4.75 11.16 1.42
C HIS A 14 3.84 10.03 0.95
N SER A 15 4.00 8.83 1.52
CA SER A 15 3.21 7.66 1.15
C SER A 15 1.72 7.86 1.40
N ASP A 16 1.38 8.58 2.47
CA ASP A 16 0.02 8.96 2.85
C ASP A 16 -0.62 10.02 1.94
N ALA A 17 0.13 10.61 1.00
CA ALA A 17 -0.41 11.55 0.02
C ALA A 17 -0.98 10.87 -1.25
N TRP A 18 -0.66 9.58 -1.49
CA TRP A 18 -1.22 8.83 -2.64
C TRP A 18 -2.76 8.80 -2.70
N PRO A 19 -3.50 8.56 -1.59
CA PRO A 19 -4.96 8.63 -1.62
C PRO A 19 -5.49 9.97 -2.13
N GLN A 20 -4.88 11.08 -1.70
CA GLN A 20 -5.29 12.41 -2.12
C GLN A 20 -4.94 12.67 -3.60
N LEU A 21 -3.77 12.23 -4.07
CA LEU A 21 -3.40 12.27 -5.47
C LEU A 21 -4.40 11.49 -6.34
N LEU A 22 -4.73 10.24 -5.97
CA LEU A 22 -5.69 9.44 -6.73
C LEU A 22 -7.07 10.09 -6.78
N ARG A 23 -7.52 10.71 -5.69
CA ARG A 23 -8.79 11.44 -5.67
C ARG A 23 -8.78 12.64 -6.61
N ARG A 24 -7.72 13.44 -6.60
CA ARG A 24 -7.57 14.57 -7.54
C ARG A 24 -7.48 14.11 -8.99
N LEU A 25 -6.76 13.02 -9.25
CA LEU A 25 -6.71 12.40 -10.57
C LEU A 25 -8.11 12.00 -11.02
N MET A 26 -8.90 11.37 -10.14
CA MET A 26 -10.27 10.99 -10.45
C MET A 26 -11.14 12.21 -10.81
N ASP A 27 -11.07 13.25 -9.99
CA ASP A 27 -11.86 14.47 -10.18
C ASP A 27 -11.48 15.19 -11.49
N GLU A 28 -10.18 15.30 -11.80
CA GLU A 28 -9.70 15.94 -13.03
C GLU A 28 -9.94 15.08 -14.29
N ALA A 29 -9.84 13.75 -14.18
CA ALA A 29 -10.04 12.83 -15.31
C ALA A 29 -11.51 12.47 -15.56
N GLY A 30 -12.40 12.75 -14.60
CA GLY A 30 -13.80 12.32 -14.64
C GLY A 30 -13.97 10.79 -14.61
N VAL A 31 -13.04 10.06 -13.97
CA VAL A 31 -13.08 8.59 -13.88
C VAL A 31 -13.73 8.14 -12.58
N ALA A 32 -14.30 6.94 -12.57
CA ALA A 32 -15.14 6.47 -11.46
C ALA A 32 -14.33 5.88 -10.29
N GLY A 33 -13.05 5.60 -10.51
CA GLY A 33 -12.15 5.06 -9.51
C GLY A 33 -10.71 5.03 -10.02
N ALA A 34 -9.78 4.82 -9.10
CA ALA A 34 -8.38 4.60 -9.42
C ALA A 34 -7.75 3.67 -8.38
N ALA A 35 -6.71 2.94 -8.78
CA ALA A 35 -5.93 2.09 -7.90
C ALA A 35 -4.44 2.20 -8.21
N LEU A 36 -3.63 2.34 -7.17
CA LEU A 36 -2.18 2.18 -7.20
C LEU A 36 -1.83 0.90 -6.45
N ILE A 37 -1.02 0.04 -7.06
CA ILE A 37 -0.59 -1.22 -6.44
C ILE A 37 0.93 -1.32 -6.54
N VAL A 38 1.55 -1.63 -5.41
CA VAL A 38 2.99 -1.81 -5.24
C VAL A 38 3.22 -3.27 -4.93
N THR A 39 3.80 -3.98 -5.88
CA THR A 39 4.08 -5.42 -5.76
C THR A 39 5.55 -5.63 -5.47
N ASN A 40 5.84 -6.44 -4.48
CA ASN A 40 7.19 -6.91 -4.17
C ASN A 40 7.45 -8.20 -4.95
N LYS A 41 8.40 -8.13 -5.89
CA LYS A 41 8.76 -9.24 -6.78
C LYS A 41 9.50 -10.35 -6.06
N THR A 42 10.15 -10.03 -4.94
CA THR A 42 10.91 -11.02 -4.16
C THR A 42 9.97 -11.93 -3.37
N THR A 43 8.89 -11.37 -2.80
CA THR A 43 7.91 -12.13 -2.02
C THR A 43 6.69 -12.55 -2.82
N GLY A 44 6.45 -11.92 -3.97
CA GLY A 44 5.24 -12.12 -4.78
C GLY A 44 3.98 -11.49 -4.17
N THR A 45 4.13 -10.64 -3.15
CA THR A 45 3.03 -10.03 -2.39
C THR A 45 2.83 -8.56 -2.75
N VAL A 46 1.66 -8.03 -2.40
CA VAL A 46 1.37 -6.60 -2.48
C VAL A 46 1.86 -5.92 -1.21
N ASP A 47 2.91 -5.10 -1.31
CA ASP A 47 3.47 -4.33 -0.19
C ASP A 47 2.60 -3.09 0.12
N GLU A 48 2.00 -2.48 -0.90
CA GLU A 48 1.05 -1.38 -0.73
C GLU A 48 -0.05 -1.38 -1.80
N ALA A 49 -1.25 -0.99 -1.39
CA ALA A 49 -2.40 -0.81 -2.26
C ALA A 49 -3.17 0.45 -1.84
N VAL A 50 -3.41 1.35 -2.79
CA VAL A 50 -4.20 2.57 -2.58
C VAL A 50 -5.36 2.57 -3.57
N PHE A 51 -6.58 2.57 -3.05
CA PHE A 51 -7.80 2.42 -3.83
C PHE A 51 -8.69 3.63 -3.58
N CYS A 52 -9.28 4.19 -4.63
CA CYS A 52 -10.16 5.35 -4.55
C CYS A 52 -11.39 5.15 -5.46
N GLY A 53 -12.53 5.73 -5.05
CA GLY A 53 -13.79 5.62 -5.78
C GLY A 53 -14.42 4.24 -5.68
N LEU A 54 -14.89 3.73 -6.81
CA LEU A 54 -15.65 2.47 -6.93
C LEU A 54 -15.05 1.26 -6.22
N SER A 55 -13.72 1.17 -6.12
CA SER A 55 -13.03 0.01 -5.54
C SER A 55 -12.50 0.26 -4.12
N ALA A 56 -12.71 1.45 -3.54
CA ALA A 56 -12.09 1.85 -2.27
C ALA A 56 -12.37 0.87 -1.11
N GLU A 57 -13.62 0.43 -0.99
CA GLU A 57 -14.06 -0.50 0.07
C GLU A 57 -13.57 -1.95 -0.14
N PHE A 58 -13.07 -2.26 -1.32
CA PHE A 58 -12.66 -3.63 -1.69
C PHE A 58 -11.16 -3.87 -1.54
N LYS A 59 -10.39 -2.89 -1.04
CA LYS A 59 -8.92 -2.97 -0.89
C LYS A 59 -8.46 -4.23 -0.18
N SER A 60 -9.01 -4.56 0.99
CA SER A 60 -8.54 -5.73 1.77
C SER A 60 -8.76 -7.04 1.02
N ARG A 61 -9.94 -7.22 0.41
CA ARG A 61 -10.25 -8.38 -0.42
C ARG A 61 -9.31 -8.51 -1.62
N TYR A 62 -8.90 -7.37 -2.20
CA TYR A 62 -7.92 -7.38 -3.27
C TYR A 62 -6.57 -7.91 -2.80
N VAL A 63 -6.03 -7.32 -1.73
CA VAL A 63 -4.70 -7.67 -1.21
C VAL A 63 -4.64 -9.13 -0.72
N GLU A 64 -5.69 -9.59 -0.04
CA GLU A 64 -5.73 -10.92 0.58
C GLU A 64 -5.95 -12.05 -0.43
N HIS A 65 -6.63 -11.78 -1.54
CA HIS A 65 -7.10 -12.85 -2.45
C HIS A 65 -6.92 -12.49 -3.93
N TYR A 66 -7.54 -11.41 -4.38
CA TYR A 66 -7.66 -11.15 -5.82
C TYR A 66 -6.34 -10.71 -6.48
N ALA A 67 -5.37 -10.18 -5.74
CA ALA A 67 -4.07 -9.79 -6.29
C ALA A 67 -3.31 -10.98 -6.91
N ALA A 68 -3.43 -12.18 -6.34
CA ALA A 68 -2.82 -13.39 -6.89
C ALA A 68 -3.54 -13.92 -8.14
N LEU A 69 -4.81 -13.50 -8.34
CA LEU A 69 -5.66 -13.94 -9.44
C LEU A 69 -5.74 -12.92 -10.59
N ASP A 70 -5.12 -11.75 -10.42
CA ASP A 70 -5.15 -10.66 -11.39
C ASP A 70 -4.34 -11.03 -12.66
N PRO A 71 -5.01 -11.28 -13.80
CA PRO A 71 -4.34 -11.62 -15.05
C PRO A 71 -3.82 -10.40 -15.81
N TYR A 72 -4.21 -9.19 -15.38
CA TYR A 72 -3.94 -7.92 -16.05
C TYR A 72 -2.65 -7.27 -15.56
N SER A 73 -2.42 -7.25 -14.24
CA SER A 73 -1.19 -6.74 -13.64
C SER A 73 0.11 -7.25 -14.31
N PRO A 74 0.23 -8.55 -14.64
CA PRO A 74 1.43 -9.08 -15.31
C PRO A 74 1.65 -8.57 -16.74
N VAL A 75 0.56 -8.30 -17.49
CA VAL A 75 0.65 -7.93 -18.92
C VAL A 75 0.82 -6.43 -19.16
N LEU A 76 0.68 -5.61 -18.12
CA LEU A 76 0.96 -4.17 -18.21
C LEU A 76 2.42 -3.92 -18.58
N ASP A 77 2.67 -2.86 -19.33
CA ASP A 77 4.01 -2.31 -19.60
C ASP A 77 4.00 -0.79 -19.34
N ALA A 78 4.97 -0.05 -19.85
CA ALA A 78 5.02 1.40 -19.66
C ALA A 78 3.91 2.17 -20.42
N ARG A 79 3.16 1.51 -21.31
CA ARG A 79 2.06 2.10 -22.06
C ARG A 79 0.76 1.90 -21.32
N TRP A 80 -0.07 2.94 -21.39
CA TRP A 80 -1.46 2.85 -20.96
C TRP A 80 -2.23 1.95 -21.92
N THR A 81 -2.77 0.85 -21.40
CA THR A 81 -3.50 -0.14 -22.19
C THR A 81 -4.81 -0.50 -21.51
N MET A 82 -5.90 -0.61 -22.26
CA MET A 82 -7.17 -1.08 -21.71
C MET A 82 -7.10 -2.58 -21.38
N LEU A 83 -7.65 -2.97 -20.24
CA LEU A 83 -7.81 -4.36 -19.83
C LEU A 83 -8.46 -5.17 -20.96
N SER A 84 -9.55 -4.69 -21.55
CA SER A 84 -10.24 -5.38 -22.65
C SER A 84 -9.41 -5.55 -23.93
N ALA A 85 -8.38 -4.71 -24.11
CA ALA A 85 -7.47 -4.78 -25.26
C ALA A 85 -6.26 -5.69 -24.99
N SER A 86 -5.88 -5.85 -23.72
CA SER A 86 -4.72 -6.64 -23.30
C SER A 86 -4.98 -8.14 -23.23
N LEU A 87 -6.23 -8.56 -22.94
CA LEU A 87 -6.54 -9.97 -22.69
C LEU A 87 -7.77 -10.43 -23.48
N PRO A 88 -7.82 -11.71 -23.92
CA PRO A 88 -8.96 -12.25 -24.65
C PRO A 88 -10.23 -12.31 -23.79
N TRP A 89 -11.38 -11.99 -24.38
CA TRP A 89 -12.70 -12.10 -23.70
C TRP A 89 -12.99 -13.49 -23.10
N ALA A 90 -12.44 -14.55 -23.68
CA ALA A 90 -12.58 -15.90 -23.14
C ALA A 90 -11.97 -16.05 -21.74
N LEU A 91 -10.90 -15.31 -21.44
CA LEU A 91 -10.25 -15.29 -20.13
C LEU A 91 -11.13 -14.58 -19.10
N PHE A 92 -11.72 -13.43 -19.44
CA PHE A 92 -12.60 -12.69 -18.53
C PHE A 92 -13.82 -13.48 -18.10
N ARG A 93 -14.44 -14.25 -19.00
CA ARG A 93 -15.61 -15.09 -18.67
C ARG A 93 -15.34 -16.17 -17.62
N ARG A 94 -14.08 -16.51 -17.39
CA ARG A 94 -13.66 -17.54 -16.43
C ARG A 94 -12.82 -16.99 -15.28
N SER A 95 -12.48 -15.70 -15.32
CA SER A 95 -11.64 -15.06 -14.33
C SER A 95 -12.48 -14.72 -13.10
N GLU A 96 -12.14 -15.34 -11.97
CA GLU A 96 -12.73 -15.01 -10.67
C GLU A 96 -12.45 -13.55 -10.31
N TRP A 97 -11.21 -13.08 -10.51
CA TRP A 97 -10.84 -11.68 -10.35
C TRP A 97 -11.75 -10.73 -11.16
N TYR A 98 -12.01 -11.02 -12.42
CA TYR A 98 -12.85 -10.13 -13.22
C TYR A 98 -14.32 -10.20 -12.77
N ASN A 99 -14.89 -11.39 -12.65
CA ASN A 99 -16.32 -11.56 -12.43
C ASN A 99 -16.75 -11.22 -11.00
N GLU A 100 -15.93 -11.56 -10.00
CA GLU A 100 -16.29 -11.43 -8.59
C GLU A 100 -15.71 -10.20 -7.91
N PHE A 101 -14.62 -9.64 -8.46
CA PHE A 101 -14.00 -8.44 -7.92
C PHE A 101 -14.25 -7.21 -8.80
N VAL A 102 -13.76 -7.21 -10.06
CA VAL A 102 -13.86 -6.03 -10.94
C VAL A 102 -15.32 -5.63 -11.17
N LEU A 103 -16.18 -6.58 -11.57
CA LEU A 103 -17.59 -6.30 -11.78
C LEU A 103 -18.33 -5.92 -10.48
N SER A 104 -17.99 -6.54 -9.35
CA SER A 104 -18.59 -6.23 -8.04
C SER A 104 -18.24 -4.82 -7.54
N CYS A 105 -17.06 -4.30 -7.92
CA CYS A 105 -16.72 -2.90 -7.70
C CYS A 105 -17.54 -1.94 -8.61
N GLY A 106 -18.35 -2.45 -9.53
CA GLY A 106 -19.05 -1.63 -10.53
C GLY A 106 -18.14 -1.17 -11.69
N VAL A 107 -16.99 -1.82 -11.86
CA VAL A 107 -15.99 -1.51 -12.90
C VAL A 107 -16.21 -2.42 -14.10
N ARG A 108 -16.21 -1.83 -15.31
CA ARG A 108 -16.35 -2.56 -16.58
C ARG A 108 -14.99 -2.87 -17.21
N ASP A 109 -14.12 -1.88 -17.16
CA ASP A 109 -12.83 -1.88 -17.83
C ASP A 109 -11.84 -1.05 -17.01
N ILE A 110 -10.56 -1.27 -17.25
CA ILE A 110 -9.47 -0.60 -16.53
C ILE A 110 -8.47 -0.12 -17.57
N LEU A 111 -8.16 1.18 -17.54
CA LEU A 111 -7.03 1.73 -18.27
C LEU A 111 -5.85 1.79 -17.31
N GLY A 112 -4.81 1.02 -17.58
CA GLY A 112 -3.70 0.83 -16.64
C GLY A 112 -2.34 0.89 -17.32
N THR A 113 -1.33 1.17 -16.50
CA THR A 113 0.09 1.23 -16.91
C THR A 113 0.97 0.77 -15.76
N ARG A 114 2.16 0.29 -16.08
CA ARG A 114 3.28 0.19 -15.14
C ARG A 114 3.97 1.56 -15.08
N LEU A 115 4.01 2.16 -13.89
CA LEU A 115 4.65 3.45 -13.65
C LEU A 115 6.15 3.30 -13.45
N THR A 116 6.56 2.29 -12.69
CA THR A 116 7.97 1.98 -12.51
C THR A 116 8.16 0.49 -12.26
N ASP A 117 9.33 -0.01 -12.65
CA ASP A 117 9.71 -1.39 -12.50
C ASP A 117 11.18 -1.46 -12.08
N THR A 118 11.43 -2.03 -10.91
CA THR A 118 12.78 -2.24 -10.38
C THR A 118 13.05 -3.74 -10.24
N ALA A 119 14.25 -4.10 -9.77
CA ALA A 119 14.57 -5.50 -9.50
C ALA A 119 13.68 -6.09 -8.38
N SER A 120 13.32 -5.29 -7.38
CA SER A 120 12.58 -5.76 -6.19
C SER A 120 11.10 -5.42 -6.20
N HIS A 121 10.67 -4.36 -6.91
CA HIS A 121 9.29 -3.89 -6.88
C HIS A 121 8.76 -3.51 -8.26
N SER A 122 7.44 -3.56 -8.39
CA SER A 122 6.69 -3.00 -9.51
C SER A 122 5.61 -2.07 -8.98
N VAL A 123 5.39 -0.93 -9.63
CA VAL A 123 4.27 -0.05 -9.33
C VAL A 123 3.40 0.07 -10.55
N ILE A 124 2.12 -0.25 -10.38
CA ILE A 124 1.10 -0.08 -11.41
C ILE A 124 0.05 0.91 -10.94
N LEU A 125 -0.55 1.59 -11.91
CA LEU A 125 -1.67 2.49 -11.72
C LEU A 125 -2.76 2.12 -12.72
N GLY A 126 -4.00 2.05 -12.25
CA GLY A 126 -5.19 1.87 -13.08
C GLY A 126 -6.26 2.91 -12.77
N VAL A 127 -6.97 3.37 -13.80
CA VAL A 127 -8.20 4.14 -13.68
C VAL A 127 -9.39 3.32 -14.16
N HIS A 128 -10.54 3.49 -13.50
CA HIS A 128 -11.69 2.61 -13.65
C HIS A 128 -12.77 3.21 -14.55
N GLN A 129 -13.16 2.45 -15.56
CA GLN A 129 -14.37 2.70 -16.33
C GLN A 129 -15.56 2.09 -15.60
N ARG A 130 -16.58 2.90 -15.29
CA ARG A 130 -17.83 2.42 -14.67
C ARG A 130 -18.67 1.61 -15.66
N ILE A 131 -19.37 0.59 -15.17
CA ILE A 131 -20.40 -0.14 -15.94
C ILE A 131 -21.44 0.84 -16.50
N GLY A 132 -21.73 0.70 -17.80
CA GLY A 132 -22.69 1.54 -18.51
C GLY A 132 -22.20 2.95 -18.86
N ARG A 133 -20.92 3.26 -18.61
CA ARG A 133 -20.29 4.54 -18.98
C ARG A 133 -19.04 4.30 -19.82
N GLN A 134 -18.69 5.25 -20.67
CA GLN A 134 -17.40 5.32 -21.36
C GLN A 134 -16.46 6.24 -20.57
N PHE A 135 -15.15 6.14 -20.83
CA PHE A 135 -14.22 7.16 -20.34
C PHE A 135 -14.54 8.52 -20.95
N SER A 136 -14.29 9.58 -20.18
CA SER A 136 -14.32 10.94 -20.72
C SER A 136 -13.27 11.08 -21.84
N PRO A 137 -13.54 11.81 -22.92
CA PRO A 137 -12.53 12.14 -23.93
C PRO A 137 -11.32 12.87 -23.34
N ASP A 138 -11.46 13.49 -22.16
CA ASP A 138 -10.38 14.21 -21.48
C ASP A 138 -9.38 13.29 -20.75
N VAL A 139 -9.70 12.00 -20.58
CA VAL A 139 -8.83 11.04 -19.88
C VAL A 139 -7.49 10.87 -20.60
N GLU A 140 -7.51 10.66 -21.91
CA GLU A 140 -6.28 10.40 -22.68
C GLU A 140 -5.33 11.62 -22.69
N PRO A 141 -5.78 12.86 -23.00
CA PRO A 141 -4.92 14.05 -22.93
C PRO A 141 -4.35 14.30 -21.53
N LEU A 142 -5.17 14.12 -20.50
CA LEU A 142 -4.72 14.29 -19.11
C LEU A 142 -3.63 13.27 -18.76
N ILE A 143 -3.90 11.99 -19.02
CA ILE A 143 -2.94 10.91 -18.78
C ILE A 143 -1.63 11.17 -19.51
N ALA A 144 -1.68 11.55 -20.79
CA ALA A 144 -0.48 11.89 -21.56
C ALA A 144 0.34 13.00 -20.89
N THR A 145 -0.34 14.00 -20.32
CA THR A 145 0.31 15.13 -19.63
C THR A 145 0.97 14.73 -18.32
N ILE A 146 0.34 13.85 -17.55
CA ILE A 146 0.79 13.52 -16.17
C ILE A 146 1.62 12.24 -16.07
N THR A 147 1.77 11.48 -17.16
CA THR A 147 2.44 10.17 -17.11
C THR A 147 3.89 10.28 -16.61
N GLU A 148 4.72 11.14 -17.19
CA GLU A 148 6.12 11.26 -16.73
C GLU A 148 6.21 11.78 -15.28
N PRO A 149 5.46 12.82 -14.87
CA PRO A 149 5.36 13.19 -13.46
C PRO A 149 4.94 12.04 -12.52
N LEU A 150 3.96 11.22 -12.92
CA LEU A 150 3.52 10.04 -12.16
C LEU A 150 4.63 9.00 -12.03
N ARG A 151 5.37 8.72 -13.11
CA ARG A 151 6.50 7.78 -13.07
C ARG A 151 7.61 8.29 -12.16
N PHE A 152 7.91 9.58 -12.22
CA PHE A 152 8.89 10.21 -11.32
C PHE A 152 8.46 10.07 -9.85
N ALA A 153 7.20 10.40 -9.54
CA ALA A 153 6.66 10.28 -8.19
C ALA A 153 6.68 8.83 -7.69
N ALA A 154 6.24 7.87 -8.51
CA ALA A 154 6.26 6.44 -8.19
C ALA A 154 7.70 5.93 -7.96
N ARG A 155 8.66 6.40 -8.75
CA ARG A 155 10.07 6.02 -8.58
C ARG A 155 10.63 6.57 -7.27
N ARG A 156 10.41 7.85 -6.97
CA ARG A 156 10.84 8.46 -5.71
C ARG A 156 10.22 7.78 -4.49
N TYR A 157 8.95 7.45 -4.59
CA TYR A 157 8.25 6.70 -3.56
C TYR A 157 8.88 5.29 -3.34
N LEU A 158 9.23 4.56 -4.41
CA LEU A 158 9.96 3.29 -4.28
C LEU A 158 11.37 3.45 -3.72
N ASP A 159 12.13 4.45 -4.17
CA ASP A 159 13.48 4.69 -3.67
C ASP A 159 13.42 4.91 -2.15
N ARG A 160 12.40 5.63 -1.65
CA ARG A 160 12.15 5.82 -0.22
C ARG A 160 11.67 4.58 0.52
N LEU A 161 10.85 3.72 -0.10
CA LEU A 161 10.51 2.42 0.48
C LEU A 161 11.75 1.54 0.67
N ASN A 162 12.72 1.65 -0.24
CA ASN A 162 13.98 0.93 -0.16
C ASN A 162 14.99 1.59 0.81
N GLU A 163 15.04 2.93 0.87
CA GLU A 163 15.83 3.69 1.86
C GLU A 163 15.28 3.52 3.29
N GLY A 164 13.97 3.28 3.43
CA GLY A 164 13.31 2.92 4.68
C GLY A 164 13.56 1.49 5.14
N ARG A 165 14.22 0.65 4.31
CA ARG A 165 14.79 -0.63 4.76
C ARG A 165 16.24 -0.39 5.18
N PRO A 166 16.60 -0.50 6.46
CA PRO A 166 17.97 -0.26 6.89
C PRO A 166 18.88 -1.36 6.34
N VAL A 167 19.65 -1.04 5.30
CA VAL A 167 21.04 -1.53 5.22
C VAL A 167 21.78 -0.77 6.31
N GLY A 168 22.40 -1.48 7.24
CA GLY A 168 22.95 -0.90 8.46
C GLY A 168 23.90 0.27 8.18
N ASP A 169 23.54 1.46 8.64
CA ASP A 169 24.37 2.26 9.53
C ASP A 169 23.57 3.42 10.17
N PRO A 170 23.92 3.87 11.39
CA PRO A 170 23.14 4.81 12.16
C PRO A 170 23.58 6.25 11.87
N GLN A 171 22.62 7.09 11.47
CA GLN A 171 22.46 8.52 11.83
C GLN A 171 21.89 9.31 10.65
N THR A 172 20.62 9.69 10.74
CA THR A 172 20.18 11.10 10.72
C THR A 172 18.65 11.15 10.87
N ALA A 173 18.16 11.93 11.83
CA ALA A 173 16.74 12.20 12.06
C ALA A 173 16.33 13.50 11.36
N PRO A 174 15.04 13.63 11.02
CA PRO A 174 14.21 14.66 11.65
C PRO A 174 13.18 14.00 12.57
N ALA A 175 13.03 14.55 13.77
CA ALA A 175 12.32 13.95 14.89
C ALA A 175 10.85 14.37 14.95
N GLU A 176 9.98 13.60 14.29
CA GLU A 176 8.63 13.36 14.79
C GLU A 176 8.55 11.89 15.17
N GLY A 177 8.57 11.61 16.47
CA GLY A 177 8.53 10.25 16.97
C GLY A 177 7.26 9.54 16.50
N SER A 178 7.38 8.27 16.12
CA SER A 178 6.22 7.43 15.80
C SER A 178 5.64 6.85 17.08
N ARG A 179 4.32 6.64 17.13
CA ARG A 179 3.65 5.96 18.25
C ARG A 179 3.78 4.45 18.07
N PHE A 180 4.15 3.77 19.15
CA PHE A 180 4.29 2.31 19.22
C PHE A 180 3.46 1.78 20.37
N PHE A 181 2.93 0.57 20.24
CA PHE A 181 2.09 -0.07 21.25
C PHE A 181 2.75 -1.34 21.76
N PHE A 182 2.50 -1.67 23.03
CA PHE A 182 3.14 -2.76 23.76
C PHE A 182 2.11 -3.73 24.32
N HIS A 183 1.67 -4.68 23.51
CA HIS A 183 0.64 -5.66 23.91
C HIS A 183 1.28 -6.84 24.65
N ILE A 184 0.56 -7.46 25.58
CA ILE A 184 1.00 -8.68 26.27
C ILE A 184 0.19 -9.86 25.76
N GLU A 185 0.85 -10.92 25.29
CA GLU A 185 0.17 -12.05 24.63
C GLU A 185 0.67 -13.43 25.09
N ASN A 186 -0.26 -14.34 25.36
CA ASN A 186 -0.03 -15.79 25.53
C ASN A 186 -1.24 -16.60 25.04
N GLY A 187 -1.73 -16.28 23.84
CA GLY A 187 -3.03 -16.78 23.33
C GLY A 187 -4.25 -15.98 23.82
N VAL A 188 -4.12 -15.25 24.93
CA VAL A 188 -4.98 -14.12 25.32
C VAL A 188 -4.23 -12.82 25.03
N ASN A 189 -4.90 -11.83 24.43
CA ASN A 189 -4.31 -10.54 24.07
C ASN A 189 -4.71 -9.45 25.09
N TYR A 190 -3.72 -8.81 25.70
CA TYR A 190 -3.89 -7.61 26.53
C TYR A 190 -3.33 -6.40 25.77
N PRO A 191 -4.18 -5.62 25.09
CA PRO A 191 -3.71 -4.54 24.25
C PRO A 191 -3.31 -3.30 25.06
N ASP A 192 -2.15 -2.73 24.74
CA ASP A 192 -1.87 -1.32 25.06
C ASP A 192 -2.62 -0.42 24.07
N GLU A 193 -3.61 0.34 24.58
CA GLU A 193 -4.42 1.27 23.79
C GLU A 193 -3.82 2.68 23.72
N CYS A 194 -2.91 3.01 24.64
CA CYS A 194 -2.33 4.34 24.74
C CYS A 194 -1.10 4.47 23.84
N GLY A 195 -0.24 3.46 23.83
CA GLY A 195 1.03 3.49 23.14
C GLY A 195 1.98 4.54 23.71
N SER A 196 3.21 4.54 23.21
CA SER A 196 4.26 5.49 23.59
C SER A 196 5.04 5.93 22.35
N VAL A 197 5.46 7.20 22.35
CA VAL A 197 6.14 7.80 21.21
C VAL A 197 7.64 7.52 21.30
N PHE A 198 8.20 6.94 20.24
CA PHE A 198 9.63 6.68 20.13
C PHE A 198 10.18 7.20 18.81
N LEU A 199 11.46 7.59 18.83
CA LEU A 199 12.16 8.09 17.64
C LEU A 199 12.51 6.98 16.63
N SER A 200 12.46 5.72 17.04
CA SER A 200 12.72 4.59 16.14
C SER A 200 12.08 3.29 16.63
N PRO A 201 11.80 2.34 15.72
CA PRO A 201 11.39 0.98 16.08
C PRO A 201 12.39 0.29 17.02
N SER A 202 13.70 0.55 16.86
CA SER A 202 14.74 0.01 17.74
C SER A 202 14.65 0.55 19.18
N ALA A 203 14.27 1.82 19.35
CA ALA A 203 14.04 2.40 20.67
C ALA A 203 12.77 1.83 21.33
N ALA A 204 11.70 1.65 20.54
CA ALA A 204 10.50 0.97 20.99
C ALA A 204 10.79 -0.50 21.37
N ALA A 205 11.54 -1.25 20.55
CA ALA A 205 11.94 -2.62 20.87
C ALA A 205 12.76 -2.72 22.17
N LYS A 206 13.67 -1.76 22.43
CA LYS A 206 14.38 -1.66 23.70
C LYS A 206 13.41 -1.43 24.87
N ARG A 207 12.39 -0.58 24.71
CA ARG A 207 11.35 -0.42 25.75
C ARG A 207 10.57 -1.71 25.96
N GLY A 208 10.20 -2.41 24.89
CA GLY A 208 9.52 -3.72 24.97
C GLY A 208 10.35 -4.74 25.75
N LEU A 209 11.67 -4.75 25.55
CA LEU A 209 12.58 -5.61 26.32
C LEU A 209 12.62 -5.22 27.79
N THR A 210 12.60 -3.93 28.11
CA THR A 210 12.51 -3.45 29.50
C THR A 210 11.21 -3.90 30.14
N ILE A 211 10.07 -3.74 29.47
CA ILE A 211 8.76 -4.20 29.95
C ILE A 211 8.79 -5.71 30.19
N ALA A 212 9.34 -6.49 29.26
CA ALA A 212 9.44 -7.94 29.42
C ALA A 212 10.27 -8.33 30.66
N ARG A 213 11.34 -7.58 30.96
CA ARG A 213 12.17 -7.80 32.17
C ARG A 213 11.48 -7.36 33.46
N GLU A 214 10.69 -6.30 33.42
CA GLU A 214 9.87 -5.84 34.55
C GLU A 214 8.83 -6.94 34.87
N LEU A 215 8.08 -7.40 33.87
CA LEU A 215 7.06 -8.45 34.04
C LEU A 215 7.66 -9.80 34.44
N ALA A 216 8.86 -10.14 33.97
CA ALA A 216 9.56 -11.34 34.41
C ALA A 216 9.86 -11.35 35.91
N ARG A 217 10.17 -10.17 36.50
CA ARG A 217 10.45 -10.03 37.94
C ARG A 217 9.19 -10.10 38.80
N ASP A 218 8.05 -9.73 38.24
CA ASP A 218 6.75 -9.86 38.90
C ASP A 218 6.30 -11.34 39.01
N GLY A 219 6.92 -12.25 38.26
CA GLY A 219 6.80 -13.72 38.43
C GLY A 219 5.57 -14.37 37.79
N ASP A 220 4.47 -13.63 37.62
CA ASP A 220 3.18 -14.17 37.15
C ASP A 220 3.02 -14.19 35.61
N TRP A 221 4.00 -13.67 34.87
CA TRP A 221 3.90 -13.48 33.40
C TRP A 221 4.69 -14.53 32.59
N SER A 222 5.07 -15.64 33.20
CA SER A 222 5.77 -16.72 32.49
C SER A 222 4.92 -17.29 31.36
N GLY A 223 5.52 -17.42 30.17
CA GLY A 223 4.84 -17.88 28.95
C GLY A 223 4.19 -16.76 28.14
N PHE A 224 4.08 -15.55 28.68
CA PHE A 224 3.63 -14.38 27.92
C PHE A 224 4.76 -13.78 27.07
N SER A 225 4.39 -12.96 26.10
CA SER A 225 5.30 -12.19 25.27
C SER A 225 4.86 -10.74 25.21
N VAL A 226 5.82 -9.81 25.25
CA VAL A 226 5.58 -8.41 24.87
C VAL A 226 5.63 -8.33 23.34
N VAL A 227 4.53 -7.92 22.73
CA VAL A 227 4.42 -7.67 21.29
C VAL A 227 4.43 -6.17 21.05
N VAL A 228 5.44 -5.71 20.33
CA VAL A 228 5.59 -4.30 19.99
C VAL A 228 5.06 -4.09 18.58
N THR A 229 4.12 -3.16 18.41
CA THR A 229 3.55 -2.80 17.10
C THR A 229 3.74 -1.31 16.81
N ASP A 230 3.73 -0.94 15.53
CA ASP A 230 3.68 0.47 15.13
C ASP A 230 2.23 1.02 15.09
N ALA A 231 2.09 2.29 14.74
CA ALA A 231 0.79 2.97 14.64
C ALA A 231 -0.21 2.32 13.66
N TRP A 232 0.27 1.48 12.75
CA TRP A 232 -0.52 0.77 11.76
C TRP A 232 -0.78 -0.70 12.15
N GLY A 233 -0.40 -1.09 13.37
CA GLY A 233 -0.57 -2.46 13.89
C GLY A 233 0.46 -3.45 13.34
N ARG A 234 1.50 -3.01 12.64
CA ARG A 234 2.55 -3.93 12.15
C ARG A 234 3.47 -4.32 13.30
N MET A 235 3.69 -5.62 13.46
CA MET A 235 4.58 -6.14 14.50
C MET A 235 6.04 -5.80 14.22
N ILE A 236 6.65 -5.06 15.15
CA ILE A 236 8.07 -4.72 15.15
C ILE A 236 8.89 -5.85 15.75
N THR A 237 8.45 -6.36 16.91
CA THR A 237 9.13 -7.46 17.59
C THR A 237 8.21 -8.17 18.58
N ARG A 238 8.52 -9.43 18.88
CA ARG A 238 7.89 -10.23 19.92
C ARG A 238 8.97 -10.71 20.89
N ILE A 239 8.82 -10.36 22.16
CA ILE A 239 9.82 -10.62 23.19
C ILE A 239 9.20 -11.56 24.22
N PRO A 240 9.64 -12.81 24.31
CA PRO A 240 9.14 -13.73 25.32
C PRO A 240 9.55 -13.24 26.72
N ILE A 241 8.60 -13.27 27.64
CA ILE A 241 8.82 -13.01 29.07
C ILE A 241 9.35 -14.31 29.66
N LYS A 242 10.64 -14.31 29.98
CA LYS A 242 11.32 -15.45 30.61
C LYS A 242 11.62 -15.10 32.06
N PRO A 243 11.43 -16.03 33.00
CA PRO A 243 11.84 -15.85 34.39
C PRO A 243 13.36 -15.60 34.51
#